data_AF-A0AA38IML4-F1
#
_entry.id   AF-A0AA38IML4-F1
#
_cell.length_a   1.000
_cell.length_b   1.000
_cell.length_c   1.000
_cell.angle_alpha   90.00
_cell.angle_beta   90.00
_cell.angle_gamma   90.00
#
_symmetry.space_group_name_H-M   'P 1'
#
loop_
_entity.id
_entity.type
_entity.pdbx_description
1 polymer ?
#
loop_
_entity_poly.entity_id
_entity_poly.type
_entity_poly.pdbx_seq_one_letter_code
_entity_poly.pdbx_strand_id
1 'polypeptide(L)'
;MRHKTHSNLLFLPFEISGFKTNQRSSTKYLIQKFINLPIFLFLFTLTCVNLFYCDGVLEVTQTLQSMCSYGHVLLRKILLFSNTSKLEDLHSCGTFFWKYDLFGKKLGHKFRRKMTVARSICFSFSIMATVVAVLFAVSPFVYQDQDLPQPCWVPKPELLPFIHVLQVFYVLELGVLDCFLDFTFIITCVELEIQFSLLQTALCKVEIETMREEVCFNILKKCSTQHVLLMTVHKKLQSTFSFFFLITYLLSVEGIFVQLFLIHEVKVTWGQFLLAILYIVSVVSQCSSVFLVASNLEAEIENLVCSIYGIDWYNTNDKKILTFVIFMIMNAQKSLYITGMGLFRVNRTVLLQILRTGFSISTLLQQK
;
A
#
# COMPACT_ATOMS: atom_id res chain seq x y z
N MET A 1 -2.69 6.87 27.38
CA MET A 1 -3.89 7.42 26.71
C MET A 1 -3.66 8.02 25.31
N ARG A 2 -2.43 8.17 24.77
CA ARG A 2 -2.20 8.79 23.43
C ARG A 2 -2.10 7.84 22.20
N HIS A 3 -2.21 6.51 22.36
CA HIS A 3 -2.17 5.60 21.19
C HIS A 3 -3.51 5.51 20.43
N LYS A 4 -4.66 5.72 21.11
CA LYS A 4 -5.99 5.60 20.51
C LYS A 4 -6.31 6.70 19.49
N THR A 5 -5.85 7.93 19.70
CA THR A 5 -6.17 9.07 18.83
C THR A 5 -5.55 8.98 17.44
N HIS A 6 -4.48 8.20 17.29
CA HIS A 6 -3.73 8.13 16.04
C HIS A 6 -4.29 7.13 15.02
N SER A 7 -5.05 6.13 15.47
CA SER A 7 -5.71 5.17 14.59
C SER A 7 -6.95 5.76 13.92
N ASN A 8 -7.75 6.54 14.68
CA ASN A 8 -9.09 6.93 14.26
C ASN A 8 -9.14 7.74 12.95
N LEU A 9 -8.10 8.53 12.65
CA LEU A 9 -8.04 9.36 11.44
C LEU A 9 -7.81 8.53 10.17
N LEU A 10 -7.08 7.41 10.28
CA LEU A 10 -6.85 6.47 9.18
C LEU A 10 -8.08 5.60 8.89
N PHE A 11 -8.89 5.35 9.92
CA PHE A 11 -10.10 4.53 9.80
C PHE A 11 -11.36 5.34 9.48
N LEU A 12 -11.34 6.68 9.55
CA LEU A 12 -12.51 7.48 9.18
C LEU A 12 -12.99 7.18 7.74
N PRO A 13 -12.11 7.09 6.71
CA PRO A 13 -12.54 6.68 5.36
C PRO A 13 -13.08 5.25 5.32
N PHE A 14 -12.54 4.35 6.14
CA PHE A 14 -13.04 2.97 6.27
C PHE A 14 -14.41 2.88 6.92
N GLU A 15 -14.66 3.72 7.93
CA GLU A 15 -15.95 3.81 8.61
C GLU A 15 -17.00 4.50 7.72
N ILE A 16 -16.60 5.50 6.95
CA ILE A 16 -17.46 6.18 5.98
C ILE A 16 -17.81 5.26 4.82
N SER A 17 -16.85 4.49 4.32
CA SER A 17 -17.04 3.58 3.18
C SER A 17 -17.98 2.41 3.47
N GLY A 18 -18.32 2.16 4.75
CA GLY A 18 -19.33 1.17 5.14
C GLY A 18 -18.85 -0.27 5.04
N PHE A 19 -17.53 -0.50 4.96
CA PHE A 19 -16.95 -1.83 4.80
C PHE A 19 -16.68 -2.59 6.10
N LYS A 20 -16.97 -2.01 7.28
CA LYS A 20 -16.72 -2.66 8.59
C LYS A 20 -17.45 -4.01 8.71
N THR A 21 -16.76 -5.08 9.12
CA THR A 21 -17.34 -6.44 9.14
C THR A 21 -18.54 -6.56 10.07
N ASN A 22 -18.51 -5.86 11.20
CA ASN A 22 -19.59 -5.83 12.18
C ASN A 22 -20.83 -5.07 11.69
N GLN A 23 -20.76 -4.47 10.49
CA GLN A 23 -21.83 -3.77 9.80
C GLN A 23 -22.25 -4.47 8.49
N ARG A 24 -21.99 -5.77 8.32
CA ARG A 24 -22.44 -6.53 7.12
C ARG A 24 -23.95 -6.48 6.86
N SER A 25 -24.78 -6.22 7.88
CA SER A 25 -26.22 -5.98 7.74
C SER A 25 -26.60 -4.50 7.58
N SER A 26 -25.63 -3.60 7.60
CA SER A 26 -25.87 -2.16 7.43
C SER A 26 -26.32 -1.86 6.02
N THR A 27 -27.32 -0.98 5.91
CA THR A 27 -27.82 -0.46 4.63
C THR A 27 -26.70 0.06 3.72
N LYS A 28 -25.62 0.61 4.28
CA LYS A 28 -24.45 1.08 3.53
C LYS A 28 -23.72 -0.03 2.78
N TYR A 29 -23.54 -1.18 3.41
CA TYR A 29 -22.90 -2.34 2.78
C TYR A 29 -23.74 -2.86 1.62
N LEU A 30 -25.06 -2.91 1.79
CA LEU A 30 -26.00 -3.30 0.74
C LEU A 30 -25.99 -2.32 -0.43
N ILE A 31 -25.99 -1.01 -0.17
CA ILE A 31 -25.90 0.04 -1.21
C ILE A 31 -24.59 -0.11 -1.99
N GLN A 32 -23.45 -0.24 -1.31
CA GLN A 32 -22.16 -0.41 -1.99
C GLN A 32 -22.11 -1.67 -2.86
N LYS A 33 -22.62 -2.79 -2.35
CA LYS A 33 -22.56 -4.07 -3.06
C LYS A 33 -23.58 -4.20 -4.20
N PHE A 34 -24.83 -3.80 -3.97
CA PHE A 34 -25.93 -4.05 -4.89
C PHE A 34 -26.28 -2.87 -5.80
N ILE A 35 -25.83 -1.65 -5.47
CA ILE A 35 -26.09 -0.46 -6.29
C ILE A 35 -24.79 0.03 -6.92
N ASN A 36 -23.76 0.31 -6.12
CA ASN A 36 -22.53 0.92 -6.63
C ASN A 36 -21.74 -0.03 -7.55
N LEU A 37 -21.61 -1.31 -7.19
CA LEU A 37 -20.85 -2.27 -8.00
C LEU A 37 -21.49 -2.53 -9.38
N PRO A 38 -22.81 -2.75 -9.55
CA PRO A 38 -23.41 -2.88 -10.87
C PRO A 38 -23.28 -1.63 -11.75
N ILE A 39 -23.44 -0.43 -11.19
CA ILE A 39 -23.26 0.84 -11.92
C ILE A 39 -21.81 0.96 -12.41
N PHE A 40 -20.85 0.60 -11.56
CA PHE A 40 -19.44 0.57 -11.92
C PHE A 40 -19.16 -0.44 -13.05
N LEU A 41 -19.69 -1.67 -12.95
CA LEU A 41 -19.51 -2.69 -13.97
C LEU A 41 -20.14 -2.28 -15.30
N PHE A 42 -21.26 -1.55 -15.26
CA PHE A 42 -21.88 -0.96 -16.45
C PHE A 42 -20.93 0.03 -17.12
N LEU A 43 -20.34 0.98 -16.39
CA LEU A 43 -19.35 1.91 -16.96
C LEU A 43 -18.12 1.20 -17.51
N PHE A 44 -17.59 0.23 -16.77
CA PHE A 44 -16.47 -0.57 -17.23
C PHE A 44 -16.80 -1.28 -18.56
N THR A 45 -18.02 -1.79 -18.69
CA THR A 45 -18.51 -2.41 -19.94
C THR A 45 -18.58 -1.39 -21.07
N LEU A 46 -19.06 -0.16 -20.82
CA LEU A 46 -19.07 0.91 -21.84
C LEU A 46 -17.65 1.27 -22.31
N THR A 47 -16.67 1.27 -21.41
CA THR A 47 -15.26 1.48 -21.78
C THR A 47 -14.70 0.31 -22.59
N CYS A 48 -15.01 -0.94 -22.22
CA CYS A 48 -14.63 -2.11 -23.01
C CYS A 48 -15.26 -2.09 -24.41
N VAL A 49 -16.53 -1.68 -24.52
CA VAL A 49 -17.24 -1.54 -25.80
C VAL A 49 -16.59 -0.46 -26.67
N ASN A 50 -16.07 0.60 -26.06
CA ASN A 50 -15.37 1.67 -26.77
C ASN A 50 -14.18 1.15 -27.60
N LEU A 51 -13.48 0.11 -27.14
CA LEU A 51 -12.37 -0.49 -27.89
C LEU A 51 -12.76 -0.98 -29.29
N PHE A 52 -14.01 -1.40 -29.50
CA PHE A 52 -14.48 -1.87 -30.80
C PHE A 52 -14.77 -0.73 -31.78
N TYR A 53 -14.84 0.51 -31.30
CA TYR A 53 -15.13 1.71 -32.08
C TYR A 53 -13.91 2.63 -32.23
N CYS A 54 -12.77 2.27 -31.65
CA CYS A 54 -11.54 3.03 -31.81
C CYS A 54 -10.90 2.72 -33.17
N ASP A 55 -10.66 3.76 -33.97
CA ASP A 55 -10.01 3.63 -35.28
C ASP A 55 -8.50 3.92 -35.19
N GLY A 56 -8.07 4.69 -34.17
CA GLY A 56 -6.68 5.12 -33.99
C GLY A 56 -5.94 4.41 -32.84
N VAL A 57 -4.63 4.18 -33.00
CA VAL A 57 -3.75 3.65 -31.94
C VAL A 57 -3.80 4.53 -30.68
N LEU A 58 -3.91 5.85 -30.85
CA LEU A 58 -4.04 6.80 -29.75
C LEU A 58 -5.34 6.58 -28.95
N GLU A 59 -6.47 6.44 -29.64
CA GLU A 59 -7.78 6.22 -29.02
C GLU A 59 -7.85 4.87 -28.29
N VAL A 60 -7.26 3.83 -28.90
CA VAL A 60 -7.10 2.52 -28.27
C VAL A 60 -6.28 2.66 -26.99
N THR A 61 -5.16 3.39 -27.04
CA THR A 61 -4.27 3.57 -25.88
C THR A 61 -4.96 4.32 -24.74
N GLN A 62 -5.70 5.39 -25.04
CA GLN A 62 -6.47 6.14 -24.04
C GLN A 62 -7.63 5.31 -23.46
N THR A 63 -8.26 4.47 -24.29
CA THR A 63 -9.31 3.55 -23.84
C THR A 63 -8.75 2.47 -22.93
N LEU A 64 -7.59 1.89 -23.26
CA LEU A 64 -6.87 0.94 -22.39
C LEU A 64 -6.49 1.58 -21.05
N GLN A 65 -6.00 2.82 -21.06
CA GLN A 65 -5.74 3.57 -19.83
C GLN A 65 -6.98 3.69 -18.93
N SER A 66 -8.12 3.95 -19.55
CA SER A 66 -9.41 4.08 -18.85
C SER A 66 -9.86 2.74 -18.28
N MET A 67 -9.76 1.67 -19.08
CA MET A 67 -10.02 0.30 -18.62
C MET A 67 -9.17 -0.05 -17.41
N CYS A 68 -7.89 0.35 -17.40
CA CYS A 68 -7.01 0.00 -16.31
C CYS A 68 -7.20 0.88 -15.08
N SER A 69 -7.57 2.15 -15.27
CA SER A 69 -8.05 3.02 -14.18
C SER A 69 -9.30 2.45 -13.50
N TYR A 70 -10.27 1.94 -14.27
CA TYR A 70 -11.41 1.22 -13.71
C TYR A 70 -10.99 -0.13 -13.11
N GLY A 71 -10.09 -0.86 -13.76
CA GLY A 71 -9.50 -2.09 -13.24
C GLY A 71 -8.90 -1.89 -11.84
N HIS A 72 -8.20 -0.78 -11.60
CA HIS A 72 -7.71 -0.40 -10.28
C HIS A 72 -8.85 -0.31 -9.26
N VAL A 73 -9.91 0.45 -9.57
CA VAL A 73 -11.06 0.61 -8.66
C VAL A 73 -11.67 -0.75 -8.32
N LEU A 74 -11.91 -1.58 -9.34
CA LEU A 74 -12.52 -2.89 -9.16
C LEU A 74 -11.65 -3.80 -8.29
N LEU A 75 -10.36 -3.91 -8.62
CA LEU A 75 -9.42 -4.78 -7.93
C LEU A 75 -9.20 -4.32 -6.48
N ARG A 76 -9.10 -3.01 -6.24
CA ARG A 76 -9.00 -2.42 -4.90
C ARG A 76 -10.26 -2.69 -4.08
N LYS A 77 -11.46 -2.57 -4.68
CA LYS A 77 -12.71 -2.94 -4.02
C LYS A 77 -12.73 -4.42 -3.66
N ILE A 78 -12.41 -5.31 -4.61
CA ILE A 78 -12.35 -6.76 -4.38
C ILE A 78 -11.37 -7.09 -3.24
N LEU A 79 -10.18 -6.48 -3.26
CA LEU A 79 -9.17 -6.63 -2.21
C LEU A 79 -9.71 -6.20 -0.84
N LEU A 80 -10.36 -5.05 -0.79
CA LEU A 80 -10.94 -4.50 0.44
C LEU A 80 -12.04 -5.42 0.98
N PHE A 81 -12.96 -5.85 0.13
CA PHE A 81 -14.05 -6.77 0.49
C PHE A 81 -13.53 -8.14 0.96
N SER A 82 -12.56 -8.69 0.24
CA SER A 82 -12.04 -10.03 0.50
C SER A 82 -11.19 -10.08 1.77
N ASN A 83 -10.51 -8.98 2.09
CA ASN A 83 -9.58 -8.92 3.22
C ASN A 83 -10.06 -8.02 4.38
N THR A 84 -11.32 -7.59 4.40
CA THR A 84 -11.84 -6.70 5.46
C THR A 84 -11.57 -7.25 6.86
N SER A 85 -11.88 -8.54 7.09
CA SER A 85 -11.65 -9.18 8.39
C SER A 85 -10.17 -9.22 8.76
N LYS A 86 -9.29 -9.47 7.78
CA LYS A 86 -7.84 -9.46 8.00
C LYS A 86 -7.31 -8.06 8.33
N LEU A 87 -7.86 -7.02 7.70
CA LEU A 87 -7.49 -5.62 7.98
C LEU A 87 -7.91 -5.20 9.39
N GLU A 88 -9.11 -5.61 9.83
CA GLU A 88 -9.57 -5.37 11.20
C GLU A 88 -8.74 -6.15 12.22
N ASP A 89 -8.37 -7.39 11.91
CA ASP A 89 -7.45 -8.20 12.69
C ASP A 89 -6.06 -7.55 12.81
N LEU A 90 -5.51 -7.04 11.70
CA LEU A 90 -4.23 -6.32 11.70
C LEU A 90 -4.32 -5.10 12.61
N HIS A 91 -5.44 -4.40 12.56
CA HIS A 91 -5.68 -3.26 13.43
C HIS A 91 -5.73 -3.64 14.91
N SER A 92 -6.46 -4.71 15.26
CA SER A 92 -6.59 -5.17 16.63
C SER A 92 -5.25 -5.65 17.21
N CYS A 93 -4.39 -6.26 16.39
CA CYS A 93 -3.05 -6.65 16.79
C CYS A 93 -2.20 -5.46 17.29
N GLY A 94 -2.42 -4.26 16.75
CA GLY A 94 -1.72 -3.04 17.16
C GLY A 94 -1.95 -2.65 18.63
N THR A 95 -2.99 -3.18 19.29
CA THR A 95 -3.24 -2.92 20.72
C THR A 95 -2.27 -3.63 21.65
N PHE A 96 -1.61 -4.70 21.17
CA PHE A 96 -0.65 -5.49 21.92
C PHE A 96 0.81 -5.01 21.76
N PHE A 97 1.03 -3.98 20.94
CA PHE A 97 2.35 -3.44 20.67
C PHE A 97 2.95 -2.70 21.86
N TRP A 98 4.28 -2.73 21.94
CA TRP A 98 5.00 -2.02 22.98
C TRP A 98 4.92 -0.51 22.76
N LYS A 99 4.87 0.22 23.87
CA LYS A 99 4.89 1.68 23.86
C LYS A 99 6.24 2.17 23.35
N TYR A 100 6.23 3.20 22.50
CA TYR A 100 7.47 3.75 21.92
C TYR A 100 8.47 4.27 22.98
N ASP A 101 7.98 4.73 24.13
CA ASP A 101 8.84 5.31 25.17
C ASP A 101 9.40 4.24 26.14
N LEU A 102 9.24 2.94 25.85
CA LEU A 102 9.64 1.83 26.73
C LEU A 102 11.11 1.91 27.18
N PHE A 103 12.01 2.38 26.31
CA PHE A 103 13.44 2.51 26.61
C PHE A 103 13.91 3.96 26.72
N GLY A 104 12.99 4.88 27.04
CA GLY A 104 13.29 6.28 27.31
C GLY A 104 12.74 7.25 26.25
N LYS A 105 12.59 8.51 26.68
CA LYS A 105 11.94 9.57 25.87
C LYS A 105 12.70 9.90 24.58
N LYS A 106 14.04 9.82 24.57
CA LYS A 106 14.86 10.11 23.38
C LYS A 106 14.57 9.13 22.25
N LEU A 107 14.56 7.83 22.55
CA LEU A 107 14.24 6.80 21.57
C LEU A 107 12.76 6.86 21.16
N GLY A 108 11.86 7.05 22.12
CA GLY A 108 10.44 7.25 21.84
C GLY A 108 10.16 8.43 20.91
N HIS A 109 10.86 9.56 21.09
CA HIS A 109 10.78 10.71 20.19
C HIS A 109 11.25 10.38 18.76
N LYS A 110 12.33 9.60 18.62
CA LYS A 110 12.80 9.12 17.30
C LYS A 110 11.71 8.32 16.59
N PHE A 111 11.05 7.38 17.28
CA PHE A 111 9.98 6.56 16.70
C PHE A 111 8.71 7.37 16.39
N ARG A 112 8.32 8.29 17.27
CA ARG A 112 7.20 9.21 16.99
C ARG A 112 7.48 10.05 15.76
N ARG A 113 8.69 10.61 15.62
CA ARG A 113 9.10 11.38 14.44
C ARG A 113 9.02 10.54 13.17
N LYS A 114 9.48 9.29 13.21
CA LYS A 114 9.39 8.35 12.08
C LYS A 114 7.94 8.10 11.65
N MET A 115 7.05 7.83 12.61
CA MET A 115 5.62 7.67 12.36
C MET A 115 4.97 8.95 11.81
N THR A 116 5.36 10.13 12.32
CA THR A 116 4.90 11.43 11.78
C THR A 116 5.35 11.63 10.33
N VAL A 117 6.58 11.28 9.99
CA VAL A 117 7.08 11.34 8.61
C VAL A 117 6.27 10.40 7.71
N ALA A 118 6.02 9.15 8.13
CA ALA A 118 5.21 8.21 7.38
C ALA A 118 3.79 8.74 7.10
N ARG A 119 3.16 9.39 8.10
CA ARG A 119 1.86 10.06 7.92
C ARG A 119 1.93 11.27 7.00
N SER A 120 2.99 12.05 7.09
CA SER A 120 3.20 13.19 6.19
C SER A 120 3.30 12.72 4.74
N ILE A 121 4.05 11.63 4.50
CA ILE A 121 4.18 10.99 3.18
C ILE A 121 2.81 10.52 2.68
N CYS A 122 2.05 9.81 3.52
CA CYS A 122 0.68 9.41 3.20
C CYS A 122 -0.17 10.62 2.81
N PHE A 123 -0.23 11.65 3.67
CA PHE A 123 -1.03 12.84 3.44
C PHE A 123 -0.64 13.57 2.14
N SER A 124 0.66 13.68 1.85
CA SER A 124 1.12 14.26 0.58
C SER A 124 0.64 13.47 -0.64
N PHE A 125 0.53 12.14 -0.56
CA PHE A 125 -0.06 11.34 -1.63
C PHE A 125 -1.55 11.55 -1.79
N SER A 126 -2.29 11.68 -0.69
CA SER A 126 -3.72 11.98 -0.79
C SER A 126 -3.95 13.33 -1.47
N ILE A 127 -3.15 14.35 -1.15
CA ILE A 127 -3.22 15.64 -1.84
C ILE A 127 -2.91 15.46 -3.32
N MET A 128 -1.79 14.81 -3.67
CA MET A 128 -1.38 14.65 -5.06
C MET A 128 -2.39 13.83 -5.88
N ALA A 129 -2.88 12.72 -5.34
CA ALA A 129 -3.93 11.91 -5.96
C ALA A 129 -5.23 12.71 -6.14
N THR A 130 -5.62 13.53 -5.16
CA THR A 130 -6.79 14.40 -5.27
C THR A 130 -6.60 15.46 -6.34
N VAL A 131 -5.43 16.08 -6.42
CA VAL A 131 -5.10 17.06 -7.47
C VAL A 131 -5.19 16.41 -8.85
N VAL A 132 -4.58 15.24 -9.03
CA VAL A 132 -4.66 14.50 -10.30
C VAL A 132 -6.11 14.13 -10.63
N ALA A 133 -6.87 13.61 -9.68
CA ALA A 133 -8.29 13.28 -9.85
C ALA A 133 -9.13 14.48 -10.28
N VAL A 134 -8.91 15.66 -9.67
CA VAL A 134 -9.59 16.90 -10.04
C VAL A 134 -9.19 17.35 -11.44
N LEU A 135 -7.91 17.25 -11.80
CA LEU A 135 -7.45 17.59 -13.15
C LEU A 135 -8.10 16.69 -14.21
N PHE A 136 -8.25 15.39 -13.94
CA PHE A 136 -9.01 14.49 -14.82
C PHE A 136 -10.49 14.85 -14.88
N ALA A 137 -11.12 15.18 -13.76
CA ALA A 137 -12.53 15.56 -13.73
C ALA A 137 -12.81 16.85 -14.53
N VAL A 138 -11.87 17.80 -14.52
CA VAL A 138 -12.01 19.10 -15.19
C VAL A 138 -11.50 19.07 -16.63
N SER A 139 -10.72 18.05 -17.04
CA SER A 139 -10.12 17.97 -18.37
C SER A 139 -11.10 18.19 -19.54
N PRO A 140 -12.35 17.69 -19.52
CA PRO A 140 -13.30 17.89 -20.62
C PRO A 140 -13.72 19.35 -20.82
N PHE A 141 -13.65 20.17 -19.76
CA PHE A 141 -13.98 21.59 -19.85
C PHE A 141 -12.79 22.44 -20.33
N VAL A 142 -11.58 21.88 -20.25
CA VAL A 142 -10.34 22.56 -20.65
C VAL A 142 -9.98 22.23 -22.09
N TYR A 143 -10.19 20.98 -22.52
CA TYR A 143 -9.86 20.51 -23.86
C TYR A 143 -11.13 20.36 -24.69
N GLN A 144 -11.26 21.16 -25.75
CA GLN A 144 -12.45 21.18 -26.62
C GLN A 144 -12.69 19.85 -27.36
N ASP A 145 -11.65 19.01 -27.50
CA ASP A 145 -11.72 17.72 -28.20
C ASP A 145 -12.07 16.53 -27.28
N GLN A 146 -12.37 16.79 -26.00
CA GLN A 146 -12.61 15.73 -25.02
C GLN A 146 -13.98 15.91 -24.35
N ASP A 147 -14.93 15.02 -24.65
CA ASP A 147 -16.28 15.08 -24.05
C ASP A 147 -16.36 14.52 -22.62
N LEU A 148 -15.47 13.59 -22.27
CA LEU A 148 -15.51 12.84 -21.01
C LEU A 148 -14.12 12.74 -20.34
N PRO A 149 -14.04 12.74 -18.99
CA PRO A 149 -12.78 12.59 -18.26
C PRO A 149 -11.97 11.38 -18.71
N GLN A 150 -12.66 10.28 -19.02
CA GLN A 150 -12.10 9.05 -19.54
C GLN A 150 -12.90 8.61 -20.77
N PRO A 151 -12.25 8.25 -21.89
CA PRO A 151 -12.93 7.75 -23.08
C PRO A 151 -13.80 6.53 -22.74
N CYS A 152 -15.07 6.61 -23.13
CA CYS A 152 -16.01 5.49 -23.05
C CYS A 152 -17.09 5.66 -24.11
N TRP A 153 -17.69 4.54 -24.53
CA TRP A 153 -18.75 4.57 -25.52
C TRP A 153 -20.04 5.08 -24.90
N VAL A 154 -20.66 6.07 -25.55
CA VAL A 154 -21.92 6.68 -25.10
C VAL A 154 -23.04 6.32 -26.08
N PRO A 155 -24.05 5.52 -25.67
CA PRO A 155 -25.11 5.07 -26.57
C PRO A 155 -25.95 6.20 -27.17
N LYS A 156 -26.16 7.28 -26.40
CA LYS A 156 -26.98 8.43 -26.77
C LYS A 156 -26.35 9.72 -26.21
N PRO A 157 -26.26 10.81 -26.99
CA PRO A 157 -25.62 12.06 -26.54
C PRO A 157 -26.29 12.66 -25.30
N GLU A 158 -27.60 12.44 -25.11
CA GLU A 158 -28.35 12.87 -23.92
C GLU A 158 -27.84 12.26 -22.60
N LEU A 159 -27.17 11.10 -22.66
CA LEU A 159 -26.60 10.42 -21.49
C LEU A 159 -25.21 10.95 -21.09
N LEU A 160 -24.61 11.81 -21.91
CA LEU A 160 -23.25 12.32 -21.72
C LEU A 160 -23.05 12.98 -20.34
N PRO A 161 -23.93 13.91 -19.87
CA PRO A 161 -23.74 14.54 -18.56
C PRO A 161 -23.85 13.54 -17.40
N PHE A 162 -24.73 12.54 -17.53
CA PHE A 162 -24.90 11.51 -16.51
C PHE A 162 -23.65 10.62 -16.41
N ILE A 163 -23.11 10.19 -17.55
CA ILE A 163 -21.87 9.40 -17.60
C ILE A 163 -20.70 10.22 -17.05
N HIS A 164 -20.59 11.50 -17.41
CA HIS A 164 -19.56 12.39 -16.87
C HIS A 164 -19.57 12.43 -15.34
N VAL A 165 -20.74 12.66 -14.73
CA VAL A 165 -20.88 12.70 -13.26
C VAL A 165 -20.47 11.37 -12.62
N LEU A 166 -20.86 10.25 -13.23
CA LEU A 166 -20.46 8.93 -12.75
C LEU A 166 -18.94 8.72 -12.85
N GLN A 167 -18.31 9.10 -13.95
CA GLN A 167 -16.85 8.98 -14.10
C GLN A 167 -16.12 9.80 -13.04
N VAL A 168 -16.53 11.05 -12.81
CA VAL A 168 -15.96 11.91 -11.75
C VAL A 168 -16.11 11.25 -10.39
N PHE A 169 -17.28 10.69 -10.08
CA PHE A 169 -17.51 9.96 -8.84
C PHE A 169 -16.53 8.80 -8.65
N TYR A 170 -16.31 7.97 -9.68
CA TYR A 170 -15.40 6.82 -9.58
C TYR A 170 -13.92 7.19 -9.57
N VAL A 171 -13.52 8.27 -10.24
CA VAL A 171 -12.15 8.81 -10.15
C VAL A 171 -11.86 9.31 -8.73
N LEU A 172 -12.82 9.99 -8.10
CA LEU A 172 -12.70 10.38 -6.68
C LEU A 172 -12.69 9.17 -5.75
N GLU A 173 -13.55 8.17 -6.02
CA GLU A 173 -13.58 6.92 -5.24
C GLU A 173 -12.24 6.17 -5.34
N LEU A 174 -11.60 6.13 -6.52
CA LEU A 174 -10.27 5.56 -6.69
C LEU A 174 -9.26 6.21 -5.75
N GLY A 175 -9.20 7.54 -5.73
CA GLY A 175 -8.29 8.28 -4.86
C GLY A 175 -8.48 7.95 -3.38
N VAL A 176 -9.73 7.79 -2.93
CA VAL A 176 -10.03 7.39 -1.54
C VAL A 176 -9.56 5.96 -1.25
N LEU A 177 -9.82 5.01 -2.16
CA LEU A 177 -9.42 3.61 -2.02
C LEU A 177 -7.90 3.42 -2.01
N ASP A 178 -7.19 4.12 -2.89
CA ASP A 178 -5.73 4.10 -2.95
C ASP A 178 -5.12 4.64 -1.66
N CYS A 179 -5.60 5.80 -1.20
CA CYS A 179 -5.17 6.36 0.08
C CYS A 179 -5.39 5.38 1.23
N PHE A 180 -6.58 4.78 1.32
CA PHE A 180 -6.89 3.90 2.44
C PHE A 180 -5.99 2.67 2.51
N LEU A 181 -5.87 1.93 1.41
CA LEU A 181 -5.11 0.67 1.38
C LEU A 181 -3.60 0.93 1.52
N ASP A 182 -3.08 1.93 0.81
CA ASP A 182 -1.65 2.24 0.85
C ASP A 182 -1.25 2.81 2.21
N PHE A 183 -2.09 3.65 2.82
CA PHE A 183 -1.80 4.20 4.14
C PHE A 183 -1.83 3.09 5.20
N THR A 184 -2.81 2.20 5.13
CA THR A 184 -2.90 1.08 6.07
C THR A 184 -1.65 0.22 6.00
N PHE A 185 -1.17 -0.06 4.79
CA PHE A 185 0.06 -0.81 4.56
C PHE A 185 1.30 -0.06 5.09
N ILE A 186 1.51 1.20 4.68
CA ILE A 186 2.68 2.01 5.06
C ILE A 186 2.75 2.16 6.58
N ILE A 187 1.64 2.52 7.23
CA ILE A 187 1.59 2.75 8.68
C ILE A 187 1.85 1.46 9.44
N THR A 188 1.27 0.33 8.99
CA THR A 188 1.47 -0.96 9.64
C THR A 188 2.91 -1.46 9.47
N CYS A 189 3.53 -1.25 8.31
CA CYS A 189 4.94 -1.57 8.12
C CYS A 189 5.87 -0.74 9.00
N VAL A 190 5.67 0.58 9.05
CA VAL A 190 6.47 1.47 9.91
C VAL A 190 6.26 1.12 11.38
N GLU A 191 5.04 0.78 11.79
CA GLU A 191 4.76 0.29 13.14
C GLU A 191 5.53 -1.01 13.43
N LEU A 192 5.46 -2.01 12.54
CA LEU A 192 6.21 -3.26 12.70
C LEU A 192 7.71 -3.01 12.78
N GLU A 193 8.24 -2.16 11.91
CA GLU A 193 9.65 -1.77 11.90
C GLU A 193 10.06 -1.16 13.26
N ILE A 194 9.24 -0.26 13.82
CA ILE A 194 9.47 0.30 15.16
C ILE A 194 9.45 -0.81 16.22
N GLN A 195 8.50 -1.74 16.15
CA GLN A 195 8.39 -2.82 17.13
C GLN A 195 9.56 -3.80 17.07
N PHE A 196 10.07 -4.11 15.87
CA PHE A 196 11.30 -4.90 15.72
C PHE A 196 12.51 -4.16 16.29
N SER A 197 12.62 -2.84 16.04
CA SER A 197 13.70 -2.02 16.61
C SER A 197 13.67 -1.95 18.14
N LEU A 198 12.47 -1.87 18.72
CA LEU A 198 12.27 -1.95 20.17
C LEU A 198 12.65 -3.33 20.70
N LEU A 199 12.30 -4.40 19.99
CA LEU A 199 12.69 -5.78 20.36
C LEU A 199 14.21 -5.95 20.35
N GLN A 200 14.91 -5.46 19.31
CA GLN A 200 16.36 -5.47 19.25
C GLN A 200 16.98 -4.70 20.43
N THR A 201 16.45 -3.50 20.72
CA THR A 201 16.91 -2.70 21.87
C THR A 201 16.70 -3.42 23.21
N ALA A 202 15.61 -4.19 23.33
CA ALA A 202 15.34 -5.00 24.51
C ALA A 202 16.37 -6.12 24.67
N LEU A 203 16.71 -6.79 23.57
CA LEU A 203 17.68 -7.89 23.54
C LEU A 203 19.10 -7.40 23.84
N CYS A 204 19.52 -6.26 23.27
CA CYS A 204 20.85 -5.68 23.56
C CYS A 204 21.03 -5.19 25.00
N LYS A 205 19.94 -5.11 25.80
CA LYS A 205 20.01 -4.77 27.23
C LYS A 205 20.06 -6.01 28.14
N VAL A 206 19.97 -7.21 27.57
CA VAL A 206 20.08 -8.45 28.32
C VAL A 206 21.56 -8.72 28.58
N GLU A 207 22.02 -8.36 29.76
CA GLU A 207 23.37 -8.68 30.25
C GLU A 207 23.30 -9.95 31.09
N ILE A 208 23.74 -11.07 30.51
CA ILE A 208 23.60 -12.39 31.14
C ILE A 208 24.52 -12.55 32.36
N GLU A 209 25.70 -11.93 32.35
CA GLU A 209 26.66 -12.02 33.45
C GLU A 209 26.23 -11.25 34.70
N THR A 210 25.55 -10.12 34.52
CA THR A 210 25.23 -9.19 35.63
C THR A 210 23.83 -9.42 36.20
N MET A 211 22.91 -9.96 35.41
CA MET A 211 21.53 -10.19 35.82
C MET A 211 21.35 -11.56 36.46
N ARG A 212 20.46 -11.64 37.47
CA ARG A 212 20.01 -12.94 37.98
C ARG A 212 19.36 -13.75 36.86
N GLU A 213 19.68 -15.04 36.77
CA GLU A 213 19.22 -15.95 35.71
C GLU A 213 17.70 -15.93 35.52
N GLU A 214 16.91 -15.91 36.61
CA GLU A 214 15.45 -15.82 36.54
C GLU A 214 14.95 -14.53 35.89
N VAL A 215 15.60 -13.40 36.17
CA VAL A 215 15.25 -12.09 35.59
C VAL A 215 15.59 -12.08 34.11
N CYS A 216 16.77 -12.57 33.75
CA CYS A 216 17.19 -12.73 32.36
C CYS A 216 16.21 -13.62 31.58
N PHE A 217 15.88 -14.80 32.12
CA PHE A 217 14.95 -15.73 31.49
C PHE A 217 13.56 -15.11 31.29
N ASN A 218 13.06 -14.34 32.26
CA ASN A 218 11.78 -13.64 32.15
C ASN A 218 11.80 -12.55 31.06
N ILE A 219 12.90 -11.81 30.92
CA ILE A 219 13.07 -10.81 29.85
C ILE A 219 13.12 -11.50 28.48
N LEU A 220 13.91 -12.56 28.35
CA LEU A 220 14.00 -13.35 27.12
C LEU A 220 12.64 -13.94 26.73
N LYS A 221 11.90 -14.49 27.69
CA LYS A 221 10.54 -14.98 27.48
C LYS A 221 9.61 -13.89 26.95
N LYS A 222 9.67 -12.69 27.53
CA LYS A 222 8.89 -11.54 27.05
C LYS A 222 9.27 -11.11 25.63
N CYS A 223 10.57 -11.10 25.32
CA CYS A 223 11.08 -10.80 23.98
C CYS A 223 10.64 -11.84 22.95
N SER A 224 10.70 -13.12 23.29
CA SER A 224 10.21 -14.20 22.43
C SER A 224 8.71 -14.11 22.16
N THR A 225 7.90 -13.80 23.19
CA THR A 225 6.45 -13.61 22.99
C THR A 225 6.18 -12.45 22.05
N GLN A 226 6.91 -11.34 22.20
CA GLN A 226 6.81 -10.20 21.28
C GLN A 226 7.25 -10.58 19.87
N HIS A 227 8.36 -11.31 19.72
CA HIS A 227 8.84 -11.78 18.43
C HIS A 227 7.76 -12.61 17.72
N VAL A 228 7.15 -13.59 18.40
CA VAL A 228 6.08 -14.42 17.83
C VAL A 228 4.86 -13.58 17.40
N LEU A 229 4.49 -12.57 18.21
CA LEU A 229 3.43 -11.63 17.84
C LEU A 229 3.79 -10.88 16.54
N LEU A 230 5.00 -10.31 16.44
CA LEU A 230 5.44 -9.57 15.27
C LEU A 230 5.50 -10.45 14.01
N MET A 231 6.00 -11.68 14.14
CA MET A 231 6.00 -12.67 13.05
C MET A 231 4.57 -12.97 12.58
N THR A 232 3.61 -13.06 13.51
CA THR A 232 2.20 -13.32 13.21
C THR A 232 1.58 -12.15 12.46
N VAL A 233 1.82 -10.92 12.92
CA VAL A 233 1.33 -9.72 12.23
C VAL A 233 1.95 -9.57 10.85
N HIS A 234 3.26 -9.80 10.70
CA HIS A 234 3.92 -9.80 9.41
C HIS A 234 3.30 -10.82 8.44
N LYS A 235 3.03 -12.06 8.88
CA LYS A 235 2.35 -13.06 8.05
C LYS A 235 0.94 -12.64 7.64
N LYS A 236 0.18 -12.04 8.56
CA LYS A 236 -1.16 -11.48 8.24
C LYS A 236 -1.06 -10.34 7.23
N LEU A 237 -0.08 -9.45 7.39
CA LEU A 237 0.18 -8.35 6.47
C LEU A 237 0.50 -8.87 5.07
N GLN A 238 1.42 -9.83 4.98
CA GLN A 238 1.80 -10.50 3.74
C GLN A 238 0.59 -11.19 3.07
N SER A 239 -0.18 -11.98 3.81
CA SER A 239 -1.39 -12.63 3.25
C SER A 239 -2.43 -11.62 2.76
N THR A 240 -2.55 -10.47 3.42
CA THR A 240 -3.53 -9.43 3.10
C THR A 240 -3.16 -8.66 1.84
N PHE A 241 -1.89 -8.31 1.68
CA PHE A 241 -1.41 -7.42 0.61
C PHE A 241 -0.65 -8.13 -0.52
N SER A 242 -0.46 -9.47 -0.46
CA SER A 242 0.27 -10.20 -1.52
C SER A 242 -0.33 -10.04 -2.92
N PHE A 243 -1.65 -10.18 -3.08
CA PHE A 243 -2.34 -9.94 -4.35
C PHE A 243 -2.29 -8.46 -4.73
N PHE A 244 -2.40 -7.57 -3.75
CA PHE A 244 -2.33 -6.14 -3.94
C PHE A 244 -1.02 -5.71 -4.62
N PHE A 245 0.14 -6.23 -4.18
CA PHE A 245 1.41 -5.86 -4.80
C PHE A 245 1.55 -6.32 -6.25
N LEU A 246 1.01 -7.49 -6.60
CA LEU A 246 1.04 -7.95 -7.98
C LEU A 246 0.26 -7.00 -8.89
N ILE A 247 -0.94 -6.64 -8.47
CA ILE A 247 -1.80 -5.73 -9.22
C ILE A 247 -1.17 -4.34 -9.32
N THR A 248 -0.66 -3.79 -8.22
CA THR A 248 0.04 -2.50 -8.24
C THR A 248 1.26 -2.53 -9.15
N TYR A 249 2.03 -3.62 -9.15
CA TYR A 249 3.17 -3.75 -10.06
C TYR A 249 2.74 -3.68 -11.52
N LEU A 250 1.77 -4.51 -11.93
CA LEU A 250 1.31 -4.58 -13.32
C LEU A 250 0.74 -3.25 -13.79
N LEU A 251 -0.11 -2.64 -12.96
CA LEU A 251 -0.78 -1.41 -13.32
C LEU A 251 0.14 -0.19 -13.28
N SER A 252 1.16 -0.18 -12.41
CA SER A 252 2.17 0.89 -12.42
C SER A 252 3.06 0.81 -13.65
N VAL A 253 3.47 -0.39 -14.08
CA VAL A 253 4.19 -0.57 -15.35
C VAL A 253 3.34 -0.04 -16.49
N GLU A 254 2.04 -0.38 -16.49
CA GLU A 254 1.10 0.07 -17.49
C GLU A 254 0.93 1.58 -17.53
N GLY A 255 0.56 2.18 -16.40
CA GLY A 255 0.35 3.61 -16.30
C GLY A 255 1.58 4.40 -16.75
N ILE A 256 2.79 3.95 -16.39
CA ILE A 256 4.03 4.61 -16.81
C ILE A 256 4.22 4.52 -18.32
N PHE A 257 4.10 3.33 -18.94
CA PHE A 257 4.37 3.23 -20.38
C PHE A 257 3.31 3.98 -21.19
N VAL A 258 2.04 3.95 -20.77
CA VAL A 258 0.96 4.66 -21.46
C VAL A 258 1.19 6.17 -21.41
N GLN A 259 1.52 6.73 -20.24
CA GLN A 259 1.80 8.16 -20.15
C GLN A 259 3.05 8.57 -20.93
N LEU A 260 4.10 7.74 -20.93
CA LEU A 260 5.29 8.01 -21.73
C LEU A 260 4.99 7.97 -23.23
N PHE A 261 4.15 7.03 -23.67
CA PHE A 261 3.69 6.96 -25.06
C PHE A 261 2.91 8.23 -25.44
N LEU A 262 1.95 8.64 -24.61
CA LEU A 262 1.19 9.88 -24.83
C LEU A 262 2.13 11.10 -24.94
N ILE A 263 3.12 11.24 -24.07
CA ILE A 263 4.08 12.35 -24.12
C ILE A 263 4.85 12.44 -25.46
N HIS A 264 5.11 11.31 -26.11
CA HIS A 264 5.89 11.29 -27.35
C HIS A 264 5.05 11.53 -28.61
N GLU A 265 3.73 11.43 -28.52
CA GLU A 265 2.85 11.72 -29.65
C GLU A 265 2.86 13.21 -30.01
N VAL A 266 3.04 13.51 -31.30
CA VAL A 266 3.35 14.87 -31.82
C VAL A 266 2.22 15.88 -31.59
N LYS A 267 1.02 15.43 -31.22
CA LYS A 267 -0.19 16.27 -31.12
C LYS A 267 -0.59 16.66 -29.69
N VAL A 268 0.26 16.41 -28.69
CA VAL A 268 -0.13 16.64 -27.29
C VAL A 268 -0.09 18.12 -26.91
N THR A 269 -1.19 18.60 -26.32
CA THR A 269 -1.29 19.96 -25.79
C THR A 269 -0.45 20.10 -24.51
N TRP A 270 0.10 21.29 -24.23
CA TRP A 270 0.88 21.55 -22.99
C TRP A 270 0.21 21.07 -21.70
N GLY A 271 -1.11 21.23 -21.59
CA GLY A 271 -1.86 20.76 -20.42
C GLY A 271 -1.89 19.23 -20.29
N GLN A 272 -2.04 18.50 -21.40
CA GLN A 272 -2.01 17.04 -21.43
C GLN A 272 -0.60 16.52 -21.09
N PHE A 273 0.44 17.19 -21.60
CA PHE A 273 1.83 16.89 -21.23
C PHE A 273 2.08 17.07 -19.73
N LEU A 274 1.62 18.18 -19.14
CA LEU A 274 1.71 18.42 -17.70
C LEU A 274 0.97 17.35 -16.91
N LEU A 275 -0.25 16.99 -17.32
CA LEU A 275 -1.07 15.96 -16.68
C LEU A 275 -0.38 14.60 -16.70
N ALA A 276 0.22 14.22 -17.84
CA ALA A 276 0.95 12.96 -17.99
C ALA A 276 2.19 12.91 -17.07
N ILE A 277 2.97 13.98 -16.99
CA ILE A 277 4.11 14.07 -16.06
C ILE A 277 3.64 13.97 -14.60
N LEU A 278 2.61 14.74 -14.23
CA LEU A 278 2.06 14.70 -12.88
C LEU A 278 1.56 13.30 -12.52
N TYR A 279 0.93 12.60 -13.46
CA TYR A 279 0.51 11.21 -13.27
C TYR A 279 1.71 10.28 -13.06
N ILE A 280 2.74 10.35 -13.91
CA ILE A 280 3.96 9.53 -13.75
C ILE A 280 4.60 9.78 -12.38
N VAL A 281 4.79 11.04 -12.00
CA VAL A 281 5.35 11.41 -10.68
C VAL A 281 4.48 10.86 -9.55
N SER A 282 3.16 10.91 -9.70
CA SER A 282 2.22 10.37 -8.70
C SER A 282 2.38 8.86 -8.54
N VAL A 283 2.35 8.10 -9.63
CA VAL A 283 2.51 6.64 -9.61
C VAL A 283 3.87 6.21 -9.08
N VAL A 284 4.94 6.87 -9.53
CA VAL A 284 6.32 6.55 -9.10
C VAL A 284 6.51 6.84 -7.62
N SER A 285 5.99 7.97 -7.13
CA SER A 285 6.12 8.35 -5.71
C SER A 285 5.29 7.44 -4.78
N GLN A 286 4.09 7.04 -5.21
CA GLN A 286 3.24 6.06 -4.54
C GLN A 286 3.96 4.71 -4.42
N CYS A 287 4.44 4.18 -5.55
CA CYS A 287 5.24 2.95 -5.57
C CYS A 287 6.45 3.07 -4.65
N SER A 288 7.23 4.15 -4.80
CA SER A 288 8.44 4.37 -4.02
C SER A 288 8.18 4.24 -2.53
N SER A 289 7.12 4.84 -2.02
CA SER A 289 6.85 4.81 -0.58
C SER A 289 6.44 3.45 -0.08
N VAL A 290 5.63 2.73 -0.85
CA VAL A 290 5.21 1.36 -0.53
C VAL A 290 6.42 0.41 -0.53
N PHE A 291 7.21 0.40 -1.62
CA PHE A 291 8.36 -0.50 -1.76
C PHE A 291 9.53 -0.15 -0.83
N LEU A 292 9.78 1.15 -0.55
CA LEU A 292 10.84 1.58 0.37
C LEU A 292 10.54 1.18 1.81
N VAL A 293 9.29 1.37 2.26
CA VAL A 293 8.89 1.02 3.62
C VAL A 293 8.91 -0.50 3.82
N ALA A 294 8.44 -1.27 2.85
CA ALA A 294 8.55 -2.73 2.87
C ALA A 294 10.02 -3.18 2.98
N SER A 295 10.92 -2.59 2.18
CA SER A 295 12.35 -2.90 2.22
C SER A 295 13.01 -2.53 3.55
N ASN A 296 12.60 -1.43 4.19
CA ASN A 296 13.13 -1.03 5.50
C ASN A 296 12.70 -2.01 6.59
N LEU A 297 11.44 -2.47 6.55
CA LEU A 297 10.93 -3.50 7.45
C LEU A 297 11.74 -4.80 7.31
N GLU A 298 12.00 -5.23 6.08
CA GLU A 298 12.83 -6.42 5.83
C GLU A 298 14.24 -6.28 6.42
N ALA A 299 14.89 -5.13 6.21
CA ALA A 299 16.22 -4.86 6.79
C ALA A 299 16.21 -4.90 8.32
N GLU A 300 15.15 -4.38 8.96
CA GLU A 300 15.02 -4.42 10.41
C GLU A 300 14.77 -5.85 10.93
N ILE A 301 14.07 -6.68 10.18
CA ILE A 301 13.89 -8.10 10.53
C ILE A 301 15.22 -8.86 10.40
N GLU A 302 15.98 -8.63 9.34
CA GLU A 302 17.30 -9.25 9.14
C GLU A 302 18.28 -8.88 10.29
N ASN A 303 18.25 -7.62 10.73
CA ASN A 303 19.05 -7.15 11.87
C ASN A 303 18.69 -7.82 13.22
N LEU A 304 17.46 -8.32 13.38
CA LEU A 304 17.04 -8.99 14.61
C LEU A 304 17.91 -10.22 14.93
N VAL A 305 18.30 -10.98 13.92
CA VAL A 305 19.16 -12.17 14.09
C VAL A 305 20.49 -11.76 14.71
N CYS A 306 21.10 -10.70 14.20
CA CYS A 306 22.35 -10.14 14.73
C CYS A 306 22.18 -9.68 16.18
N SER A 307 21.06 -9.04 16.52
CA SER A 307 20.79 -8.61 17.90
C SER A 307 20.58 -9.77 18.87
N ILE A 308 19.97 -10.88 18.45
CA ILE A 308 19.84 -12.08 19.29
C ILE A 308 21.20 -12.76 19.46
N TYR A 309 22.00 -12.84 18.38
CA TYR A 309 23.32 -13.44 18.43
C TYR A 309 24.29 -12.65 19.33
N GLY A 310 24.17 -11.32 19.36
CA GLY A 310 24.97 -10.43 20.19
C GLY A 310 24.64 -10.44 21.69
N ILE A 311 23.72 -11.31 22.13
CA ILE A 311 23.53 -11.59 23.56
C ILE A 311 24.72 -12.43 24.01
N ASP A 312 25.25 -12.22 25.23
CA ASP A 312 26.35 -13.01 25.81
C ASP A 312 25.89 -14.43 26.25
N TRP A 313 25.15 -15.13 25.40
CA TRP A 313 24.52 -16.42 25.67
C TRP A 313 25.52 -17.54 25.91
N TYR A 314 26.79 -17.34 25.53
CA TYR A 314 27.90 -18.26 25.81
C TYR A 314 28.45 -18.12 27.24
N ASN A 315 28.13 -17.04 27.96
CA ASN A 315 28.63 -16.79 29.32
C ASN A 315 27.72 -17.36 30.43
N THR A 316 26.57 -17.95 30.09
CA THR A 316 25.70 -18.64 31.07
C THR A 316 25.98 -20.15 31.11
N ASN A 317 25.98 -20.70 32.33
CA ASN A 317 26.00 -22.15 32.53
C ASN A 317 24.59 -22.78 32.52
N ASP A 318 23.53 -21.96 32.47
CA ASP A 318 22.15 -22.45 32.43
C ASP A 318 21.79 -22.96 31.02
N LYS A 319 21.74 -24.29 30.89
CA LYS A 319 21.32 -24.99 29.67
C LYS A 319 19.94 -24.56 29.17
N LYS A 320 19.05 -24.10 30.06
CA LYS A 320 17.70 -23.65 29.72
C LYS A 320 17.75 -22.35 28.93
N ILE A 321 18.55 -21.37 29.39
CA ILE A 321 18.74 -20.08 28.70
C ILE A 321 19.42 -20.33 27.35
N LEU A 322 20.46 -21.15 27.31
CA LEU A 322 21.18 -21.50 26.08
C LEU A 322 20.23 -22.09 25.03
N THR A 323 19.45 -23.12 25.42
CA THR A 323 18.48 -23.78 24.55
C THR A 323 17.42 -22.78 24.04
N PHE A 324 16.95 -21.89 24.92
CA PHE A 324 15.95 -20.89 24.57
C PHE A 324 16.47 -19.88 23.55
N VAL A 325 17.69 -19.36 23.72
CA VAL A 325 18.31 -18.42 22.77
C VAL A 325 18.54 -19.10 21.42
N ILE A 326 19.01 -20.35 21.39
CA ILE A 326 19.18 -21.12 20.15
C ILE A 326 17.85 -21.21 19.40
N PHE A 327 16.74 -21.54 20.07
CA PHE A 327 15.42 -21.58 19.43
C PHE A 327 14.97 -20.21 18.92
N MET A 328 15.29 -19.13 19.63
CA MET A 328 15.02 -17.77 19.14
C MET A 328 15.81 -17.45 17.86
N ILE A 329 17.10 -17.79 17.82
CA ILE A 329 17.95 -17.61 16.63
C ILE A 329 17.39 -18.41 15.45
N MET A 330 17.11 -19.70 15.64
CA MET A 330 16.52 -20.56 14.60
C MET A 330 15.20 -20.01 14.05
N ASN A 331 14.37 -19.41 14.90
CA ASN A 331 13.13 -18.80 14.44
C ASN A 331 13.34 -17.45 13.76
N ALA A 332 14.31 -16.64 14.19
CA ALA A 332 14.63 -15.35 13.59
C ALA A 332 15.30 -15.49 12.20
N GLN A 333 16.04 -16.59 11.98
CA GLN A 333 16.64 -16.91 10.68
C GLN A 333 15.62 -17.24 9.58
N LYS A 334 14.36 -17.48 9.92
CA LYS A 334 13.29 -17.66 8.92
C LYS A 334 13.06 -16.34 8.22
N SER A 335 13.59 -16.24 7.00
CA SER A 335 13.48 -15.06 6.18
C SER A 335 12.03 -14.61 6.02
N LEU A 336 11.73 -13.42 6.52
CA LEU A 336 10.44 -12.78 6.32
C LEU A 336 10.56 -11.78 5.18
N TYR A 337 9.94 -12.13 4.07
CA TYR A 337 9.85 -11.25 2.91
C TYR A 337 8.40 -10.92 2.63
N ILE A 338 8.18 -9.69 2.17
CA ILE A 338 6.90 -9.33 1.58
C ILE A 338 6.98 -9.70 0.10
N THR A 339 6.03 -10.49 -0.39
CA THR A 339 6.04 -10.98 -1.78
C THR A 339 4.72 -10.68 -2.50
N GLY A 340 4.81 -10.33 -3.78
CA GLY A 340 3.65 -10.20 -4.66
C GLY A 340 3.21 -11.59 -5.13
N MET A 341 2.23 -12.20 -4.48
CA MET A 341 1.78 -13.58 -4.72
C MET A 341 2.89 -14.66 -4.80
N GLY A 342 4.06 -14.42 -4.21
CA GLY A 342 5.23 -15.29 -4.35
C GLY A 342 6.00 -15.17 -5.67
N LEU A 343 5.58 -14.29 -6.59
CA LEU A 343 6.25 -14.09 -7.88
C LEU A 343 7.51 -13.23 -7.75
N PHE A 344 7.48 -12.21 -6.90
CA PHE A 344 8.61 -11.32 -6.65
C PHE A 344 8.63 -10.81 -5.21
N ARG A 345 9.82 -10.41 -4.75
CA ARG A 345 10.04 -9.78 -3.43
C ARG A 345 9.81 -8.28 -3.53
N VAL A 346 8.95 -7.74 -2.68
CA VAL A 346 8.55 -6.32 -2.65
C VAL A 346 9.67 -5.51 -2.01
N ASN A 347 10.63 -5.09 -2.84
CA ASN A 347 11.80 -4.33 -2.39
C ASN A 347 12.12 -3.17 -3.35
N ARG A 348 13.19 -2.44 -3.05
CA ARG A 348 13.66 -1.29 -3.85
C ARG A 348 14.06 -1.67 -5.28
N THR A 349 14.49 -2.90 -5.49
CA THR A 349 14.88 -3.39 -6.82
C THR A 349 13.67 -3.48 -7.75
N VAL A 350 12.52 -3.91 -7.23
CA VAL A 350 11.28 -3.98 -8.02
C VAL A 350 10.80 -2.60 -8.45
N LEU A 351 10.98 -1.57 -7.63
CA LEU A 351 10.69 -0.19 -8.05
C LEU A 351 11.49 0.22 -9.30
N LEU A 352 12.80 -0.08 -9.31
CA LEU A 352 13.65 0.19 -10.48
C LEU A 352 13.23 -0.65 -11.69
N GLN A 353 12.79 -1.89 -11.45
CA GLN A 353 12.27 -2.76 -12.50
C GLN A 353 11.00 -2.18 -13.14
N ILE A 354 10.04 -1.69 -12.34
CA ILE A 354 8.82 -1.04 -12.84
C ILE A 354 9.17 0.11 -13.79
N LEU A 355 10.07 1.00 -13.36
CA LEU A 355 10.51 2.15 -14.16
C LEU A 355 11.18 1.72 -15.46
N ARG A 356 12.12 0.75 -15.38
CA ARG A 356 12.85 0.25 -16.55
C ARG A 356 11.91 -0.43 -17.53
N THR A 357 11.04 -1.30 -17.06
CA THR A 357 10.08 -2.02 -17.92
C THR A 357 9.11 -1.05 -18.59
N GLY A 358 8.54 -0.09 -17.84
CA GLY A 358 7.65 0.92 -18.42
C GLY A 358 8.35 1.76 -19.50
N PHE A 359 9.58 2.20 -19.23
CA PHE A 359 10.38 2.94 -20.21
C PHE A 359 10.73 2.10 -21.44
N SER A 360 11.19 0.85 -21.26
CA SER A 360 11.55 -0.05 -22.36
C SER A 360 10.37 -0.33 -23.30
N ILE A 361 9.18 -0.59 -22.74
CA ILE A 361 7.97 -0.80 -23.55
C ILE A 361 7.64 0.47 -24.34
N SER A 362 7.68 1.65 -23.69
CA SER A 362 7.44 2.93 -24.36
C SER A 362 8.42 3.15 -25.53
N THR A 363 9.71 2.91 -25.34
CA THR A 363 10.70 3.08 -26.41
C THR A 363 10.50 2.09 -27.56
N LEU A 364 10.03 0.87 -27.28
CA LEU A 364 9.76 -0.13 -28.30
C LEU A 364 8.53 0.25 -29.15
N LEU A 365 7.52 0.84 -28.52
CA LEU A 365 6.33 1.35 -29.24
C LEU A 365 6.67 2.53 -30.15
N GLN A 366 7.70 3.32 -29.83
CA GLN A 366 8.14 4.46 -30.65
C GLN A 366 8.96 4.06 -31.88
N GLN A 367 9.58 2.87 -31.87
CA GLN A 367 10.40 2.42 -33.00
C GLN A 367 9.59 1.85 -34.16
N LYS A 368 8.28 1.68 -33.97
CA LYS A 368 7.32 1.26 -35.00
C LYS A 368 6.51 2.46 -35.46
#